data_AF-A0AAJ1MME3-F1
#
_entry.id   AF-A0AAJ1MME3-F1
#
_cell.length_a   1.000
_cell.length_b   1.000
_cell.length_c   1.000
_cell.angle_alpha   90.00
_cell.angle_beta   90.00
_cell.angle_gamma   90.00
#
_symmetry.space_group_name_H-M   'P 1'
#
loop_
_entity.id
_entity.type
_entity.pdbx_description
1 polymer ?
#
loop_
_entity_poly.entity_id
_entity_poly.type
_entity_poly.pdbx_seq_one_letter_code
_entity_poly.pdbx_strand_id
1 'polypeptide(L)'
;MTKELIVTIGISGSGKSSWAAKMVQEAIDKYVVVNRDKIRELLFGYTEEGIKDYYFRDDLRKLEKQVNRYEDLLIKEALAQGKTPIIDATHLKREYLTRFKYWNVPVKLMWFDIELG
;
A
#
# COMPACT_ATOMS: atom_id res chain seq x y z
N MET A 1 8.96 20.96 4.08
CA MET A 1 9.13 19.49 4.16
C MET A 1 9.08 18.92 2.76
N THR A 2 10.02 18.06 2.41
CA THR A 2 10.02 17.31 1.15
C THR A 2 8.94 16.23 1.22
N LYS A 3 8.01 16.24 0.26
CA LYS A 3 6.98 15.21 0.12
C LYS A 3 7.63 13.98 -0.51
N GLU A 4 7.37 12.79 -0.01
CA GLU A 4 7.91 11.52 -0.55
C GLU A 4 6.89 10.39 -0.41
N LEU A 5 7.09 9.30 -1.14
CA LEU A 5 6.37 8.04 -0.96
C LEU A 5 7.33 6.98 -0.41
N ILE A 6 6.86 6.17 0.53
CA ILE A 6 7.56 4.95 0.94
C ILE A 6 6.77 3.77 0.41
N VAL A 7 7.41 2.83 -0.29
CA VAL A 7 6.77 1.61 -0.79
C VAL A 7 7.45 0.42 -0.12
N THR A 8 6.68 -0.37 0.63
CA THR A 8 7.19 -1.58 1.27
C THR A 8 7.22 -2.75 0.26
N ILE A 9 8.27 -3.56 0.33
CA ILE A 9 8.50 -4.68 -0.58
C ILE A 9 8.94 -5.89 0.24
N GLY A 10 8.30 -7.03 0.07
CA GLY A 10 8.61 -8.26 0.81
C GLY A 10 7.44 -9.24 0.82
N ILE A 11 7.70 -10.51 1.11
CA ILE A 11 6.67 -11.56 1.08
C ILE A 11 5.62 -11.38 2.20
N SER A 12 4.48 -12.08 2.11
CA SER A 12 3.52 -12.10 3.22
C SER A 12 4.20 -12.59 4.52
N GLY A 13 3.83 -12.01 5.66
CA GLY A 13 4.45 -12.32 6.94
C GLY A 13 5.82 -11.68 7.20
N SER A 14 6.44 -10.98 6.24
CA SER A 14 7.76 -10.34 6.41
C SER A 14 7.78 -9.10 7.34
N GLY A 15 6.69 -8.79 8.05
CA GLY A 15 6.63 -7.67 8.99
C GLY A 15 6.34 -6.27 8.40
N LYS A 16 6.06 -6.16 7.09
CA LYS A 16 5.76 -4.86 6.42
C LYS A 16 4.68 -4.05 7.12
N SER A 17 3.51 -4.65 7.33
CA SER A 17 2.34 -3.98 7.92
C SER A 17 2.60 -3.58 9.37
N SER A 18 3.30 -4.43 10.13
CA SER A 18 3.71 -4.13 11.51
C SER A 18 4.67 -2.94 11.58
N TRP A 19 5.67 -2.90 10.70
CA TRP A 19 6.59 -1.76 10.61
C TRP A 19 5.86 -0.48 10.20
N ALA A 20 5.01 -0.54 9.18
CA ALA A 20 4.25 0.61 8.69
C ALA A 20 3.31 1.17 9.77
N ALA A 21 2.62 0.30 10.51
CA ALA A 21 1.79 0.69 11.65
C ALA A 21 2.60 1.36 12.76
N LYS A 22 3.76 0.78 13.11
CA LYS A 22 4.67 1.37 14.11
C LYS A 22 5.13 2.77 13.71
N MET A 23 5.54 2.98 12.45
CA MET A 23 5.94 4.30 11.95
C MET A 23 4.85 5.35 12.11
N VAL A 24 3.59 5.00 11.83
CA VAL A 24 2.45 5.90 12.03
C VAL A 24 2.15 6.15 13.50
N GLN A 25 2.17 5.12 14.34
CA GLN A 25 1.95 5.26 15.78
C GLN A 25 3.00 6.16 16.45
N GLU A 26 4.26 6.06 16.01
CA GLU A 26 5.37 6.88 16.53
C GLU A 26 5.35 8.32 15.99
N ALA A 27 4.75 8.56 14.82
CA ALA A 27 4.70 9.88 14.20
C ALA A 27 3.45 10.09 13.33
N ILE A 28 2.29 10.20 13.98
CA ILE A 28 0.95 10.31 13.36
C ILE A 28 0.78 11.55 12.47
N ASP A 29 1.52 12.63 12.77
CA ASP A 29 1.51 13.87 11.99
C ASP A 29 2.40 13.80 10.76
N LYS A 30 3.27 12.78 10.67
CA LYS A 30 4.24 12.63 9.58
C LYS A 30 3.84 11.55 8.59
N TYR A 31 3.32 10.43 9.05
CA TYR A 31 3.07 9.26 8.20
C TYR A 31 1.58 8.91 8.12
N VAL A 32 1.21 8.25 7.04
CA VAL A 32 -0.06 7.53 6.94
C VAL A 32 0.18 6.20 6.22
N VAL A 33 -0.50 5.13 6.64
CA VAL A 33 -0.47 3.86 5.91
C VAL A 33 -1.57 3.85 4.85
N VAL A 34 -1.20 3.48 3.63
CA VAL A 34 -2.13 3.17 2.55
C VAL A 34 -1.99 1.68 2.22
N ASN A 35 -2.87 0.86 2.79
CA ASN A 35 -2.83 -0.60 2.65
C ASN A 35 -3.93 -1.09 1.71
N ARG A 36 -3.56 -1.80 0.65
CA ARG A 36 -4.49 -2.27 -0.37
C ARG A 36 -5.43 -3.37 0.09
N ASP A 37 -4.95 -4.28 0.95
CA ASP A 37 -5.77 -5.36 1.48
C ASP A 37 -6.86 -4.78 2.37
N LYS A 38 -6.56 -3.74 3.16
CA LYS A 38 -7.55 -2.99 3.93
C LYS A 38 -8.51 -2.17 3.07
N ILE A 39 -8.07 -1.65 1.93
CA ILE A 39 -8.98 -1.03 0.95
C ILE A 39 -9.94 -2.08 0.36
N ARG A 40 -9.47 -3.28 0.01
CA ARG A 40 -10.33 -4.36 -0.50
C ARG A 40 -11.34 -4.83 0.54
N GLU A 41 -10.89 -4.99 1.78
CA GLU A 41 -11.74 -5.31 2.93
C GLU A 41 -12.83 -4.26 3.11
N LEU A 42 -12.47 -2.97 3.11
CA LEU A 42 -13.41 -1.86 3.25
C LEU A 42 -14.43 -1.78 2.09
N LEU A 43 -13.98 -1.92 0.85
CA LEU A 43 -14.84 -1.70 -0.32
C LEU A 43 -15.72 -2.91 -0.64
N PHE A 44 -15.25 -4.12 -0.37
CA PHE A 44 -15.84 -5.35 -0.89
C PHE A 44 -16.03 -6.45 0.15
N GLY A 45 -15.60 -6.25 1.40
CA GLY A 45 -15.75 -7.23 2.49
C GLY A 45 -14.79 -8.42 2.44
N TYR A 46 -13.75 -8.38 1.60
CA TYR A 46 -12.77 -9.46 1.51
C TYR A 46 -11.65 -9.29 2.54
N THR A 47 -11.74 -10.07 3.62
CA THR A 47 -10.68 -10.22 4.62
C THR A 47 -9.57 -11.15 4.13
N GLU A 48 -8.52 -11.37 4.93
CA GLU A 48 -7.45 -12.32 4.62
C GLU A 48 -7.96 -13.75 4.36
N GLU A 49 -9.02 -14.18 5.05
CA GLU A 49 -9.62 -15.50 4.87
C GLU A 49 -10.30 -15.65 3.50
N GLY A 50 -11.00 -14.61 3.05
CA GLY A 50 -11.75 -14.59 1.79
C GLY A 50 -10.96 -14.06 0.58
N ILE A 51 -9.71 -13.62 0.77
CA ILE A 51 -8.97 -12.92 -0.29
C ILE A 51 -8.70 -13.79 -1.52
N LYS A 52 -8.66 -15.12 -1.35
CA LYS A 52 -8.53 -16.05 -2.48
C LYS A 52 -9.72 -15.91 -3.43
N ASP A 53 -10.95 -15.93 -2.90
CA ASP A 53 -12.17 -15.81 -3.69
C ASP A 53 -12.22 -14.50 -4.46
N TYR A 54 -11.73 -13.41 -3.85
CA TYR A 54 -11.59 -12.11 -4.52
C TYR A 54 -10.78 -12.21 -5.81
N TYR A 55 -9.63 -12.90 -5.78
CA TYR A 55 -8.75 -13.03 -6.94
C TYR A 55 -9.27 -14.01 -8.00
N PHE A 56 -10.28 -14.82 -7.70
CA PHE A 56 -10.94 -15.72 -8.66
C PHE A 56 -12.17 -15.10 -9.35
N ARG A 57 -12.52 -13.85 -9.04
CA ARG A 57 -13.69 -13.19 -9.63
C ARG A 57 -13.50 -12.81 -11.10
N ASP A 58 -14.56 -12.99 -11.90
CA ASP A 58 -14.59 -12.56 -13.30
C ASP A 58 -14.47 -11.04 -13.47
N ASP A 59 -14.99 -10.27 -12.50
CA ASP A 59 -14.96 -8.81 -12.51
C ASP A 59 -13.74 -8.20 -11.80
N LEU A 60 -12.72 -9.00 -11.47
CA LEU A 60 -11.51 -8.60 -10.72
C LEU A 60 -10.89 -7.30 -11.26
N ARG A 61 -10.77 -7.17 -12.59
CA ARG A 61 -10.19 -5.96 -13.22
C ARG A 61 -10.96 -4.69 -12.88
N LYS A 62 -12.30 -4.76 -12.77
CA LYS A 62 -13.14 -3.63 -12.39
C LYS A 62 -12.96 -3.29 -10.91
N LEU A 63 -12.85 -4.30 -10.05
CA LEU A 63 -12.63 -4.11 -8.62
C LEU A 63 -11.24 -3.51 -8.34
N GLU A 64 -10.19 -4.03 -8.96
CA GLU A 64 -8.82 -3.51 -8.80
C GLU A 64 -8.68 -2.08 -9.32
N LYS A 65 -9.45 -1.67 -10.35
CA LYS A 65 -9.53 -0.26 -10.75
C LYS A 65 -10.12 0.63 -9.66
N GLN A 66 -11.10 0.13 -8.90
CA GLN A 66 -11.65 0.88 -7.75
C GLN A 66 -10.62 0.94 -6.62
N VAL A 67 -9.96 -0.17 -6.28
CA VAL A 67 -8.87 -0.19 -5.28
C VAL A 67 -7.79 0.84 -5.63
N ASN A 68 -7.36 0.90 -6.89
CA ASN A 68 -6.38 1.87 -7.35
C ASN A 68 -6.85 3.32 -7.14
N ARG A 69 -8.11 3.63 -7.44
CA ARG A 69 -8.67 4.99 -7.24
C ARG A 69 -8.67 5.40 -5.77
N TYR A 70 -9.02 4.50 -4.87
CA TYR A 70 -9.01 4.78 -3.43
C TYR A 70 -7.60 4.90 -2.88
N GLU A 71 -6.68 4.03 -3.32
CA GLU A 71 -5.27 4.17 -2.99
C GLU A 71 -4.72 5.53 -3.47
N ASP A 72 -4.97 5.90 -4.72
CA ASP A 72 -4.52 7.17 -5.27
C ASP A 72 -5.13 8.36 -4.52
N LEU A 73 -6.41 8.28 -4.12
CA LEU A 73 -7.07 9.30 -3.31
C LEU A 73 -6.39 9.47 -1.95
N LEU A 74 -6.10 8.37 -1.25
CA LEU A 74 -5.45 8.39 0.06
C LEU A 74 -4.01 8.93 -0.03
N ILE A 75 -3.28 8.55 -1.08
CA ILE A 75 -1.95 9.10 -1.36
C ILE A 75 -2.03 10.61 -1.59
N LYS A 76 -2.95 11.06 -2.45
CA LYS A 76 -3.14 12.48 -2.75
C LYS A 76 -3.42 13.27 -1.49
N GLU A 77 -4.33 12.79 -0.66
CA GLU A 77 -4.74 13.46 0.58
C GLU A 77 -3.58 13.55 1.58
N ALA A 78 -2.84 12.46 1.77
CA ALA A 78 -1.65 12.44 2.62
C ALA A 78 -0.62 13.50 2.18
N LEU A 79 -0.31 13.51 0.89
CA LEU A 79 0.64 14.45 0.31
C LEU A 79 0.13 15.89 0.40
N ALA A 80 -1.18 16.13 0.27
CA ALA A 80 -1.79 17.45 0.43
C ALA A 80 -1.63 17.96 1.87
N GLN A 81 -1.78 17.08 2.86
CA GLN A 81 -1.55 17.36 4.28
C GLN A 81 -0.06 17.46 4.66
N GLY A 82 0.86 17.26 3.71
CA GLY A 82 2.31 17.29 3.96
C GLY A 82 2.85 16.03 4.64
N LYS A 83 2.07 14.95 4.69
CA LYS A 83 2.46 13.64 5.22
C LYS A 83 3.16 12.80 4.16
N THR A 84 3.95 11.84 4.62
CA THR A 84 4.57 10.78 3.81
C THR A 84 3.69 9.54 3.86
N PRO A 85 2.97 9.18 2.78
CA PRO A 85 2.25 7.93 2.71
C PRO A 85 3.21 6.74 2.58
N ILE A 86 2.92 5.69 3.35
CA ILE A 86 3.58 4.39 3.33
C ILE A 86 2.64 3.43 2.60
N ILE A 87 3.03 3.02 1.41
CA ILE A 87 2.27 2.10 0.57
C ILE A 87 2.61 0.68 1.00
N ASP A 88 1.64 0.02 1.62
CA ASP A 88 1.76 -1.36 2.08
C ASP A 88 0.97 -2.28 1.13
N ALA A 89 1.71 -2.96 0.25
CA ALA A 89 1.14 -3.83 -0.77
C ALA A 89 1.98 -5.10 -0.95
N THR A 90 1.30 -6.20 -1.24
CA THR A 90 1.88 -7.52 -1.49
C THR A 90 2.28 -7.76 -2.95
N HIS A 91 1.91 -6.86 -3.87
CA HIS A 91 2.05 -7.09 -5.32
C HIS A 91 3.40 -6.59 -5.85
N LEU A 92 4.35 -7.51 -5.95
CA LEU A 92 5.73 -7.36 -6.41
C LEU A 92 5.89 -7.05 -7.92
N LYS A 93 4.82 -6.74 -8.65
CA LYS A 93 4.92 -6.52 -10.10
C LYS A 93 5.63 -5.20 -10.40
N ARG A 94 6.59 -5.23 -11.33
CA ARG A 94 7.35 -4.03 -11.74
C ARG A 94 6.46 -2.92 -12.32
N GLU A 95 5.35 -3.27 -12.97
CA GLU A 95 4.37 -2.28 -13.45
C GLU A 95 3.78 -1.47 -12.29
N TYR A 96 3.59 -2.09 -11.13
CA TYR A 96 3.03 -1.47 -9.94
C TYR A 96 3.94 -0.36 -9.39
N LEU A 97 5.27 -0.61 -9.36
CA LEU A 97 6.25 0.39 -8.93
C LEU A 97 6.34 1.58 -9.90
N THR A 98 6.20 1.31 -11.20
CA THR A 98 6.31 2.35 -12.24
C THR A 98 5.18 3.37 -12.15
N ARG A 99 3.98 2.95 -11.71
CA ARG A 99 2.84 3.84 -11.48
C ARG A 99 3.16 4.97 -10.50
N PHE A 100 3.94 4.72 -9.44
CA PHE A 100 4.18 5.76 -8.43
C PHE A 100 4.99 6.94 -8.95
N LYS A 101 5.66 6.80 -10.10
CA LYS A 101 6.30 7.93 -10.80
C LYS A 101 5.31 9.04 -11.14
N TYR A 102 4.02 8.72 -11.31
CA TYR A 102 2.95 9.69 -11.56
C TYR A 102 2.88 10.80 -10.51
N TRP A 103 3.19 10.49 -9.24
CA TRP A 103 3.08 11.45 -8.14
C TRP A 103 4.14 12.55 -8.16
N ASN A 104 5.17 12.42 -9.00
CA ASN A 104 6.26 13.40 -9.14
C ASN A 104 6.90 13.80 -7.80
N VAL A 105 7.03 12.83 -6.90
CA VAL A 105 7.75 12.94 -5.62
C VAL A 105 8.77 11.81 -5.52
N PRO A 106 9.85 11.97 -4.73
CA PRO A 106 10.77 10.88 -4.44
C PRO A 106 10.02 9.63 -3.96
N VAL A 107 10.41 8.47 -4.49
CA VAL A 107 9.88 7.16 -4.09
C VAL A 107 11.00 6.37 -3.43
N LYS A 108 10.84 6.09 -2.14
CA LYS A 108 11.75 5.24 -1.36
C LYS A 108 11.20 3.83 -1.33
N LEU A 109 12.00 2.86 -1.78
CA LEU A 109 11.68 1.45 -1.64
C LEU A 109 12.24 0.93 -0.31
N MET A 110 11.40 0.27 0.48
CA MET A 110 11.77 -0.36 1.75
C MET A 110 11.62 -1.88 1.61
N TRP A 111 12.74 -2.59 1.62
CA TRP A 111 12.78 -4.04 1.46
C TRP A 111 12.70 -4.74 2.81
N PHE A 112 11.93 -5.82 2.86
CA PHE A 112 11.74 -6.70 4.01
C PHE A 112 12.05 -8.12 3.56
N ASP A 113 13.30 -8.52 3.77
CA ASP A 113 13.76 -9.87 3.51
C ASP A 113 13.32 -10.80 4.63
N ILE A 114 13.15 -12.08 4.31
CA ILE A 114 13.05 -13.15 5.30
C ILE A 114 14.30 -14.01 5.19
N GLU A 115 14.92 -14.33 6.32
CA GLU A 115 15.90 -15.40 6.37
C GLU A 115 15.14 -16.73 6.25
N LEU A 116 15.33 -17.43 5.12
CA LEU A 116 14.95 -18.83 5.02
C LEU A 116 16.02 -19.61 5.78
N GLY A 117 15.71 -19.99 7.02
CA GLY A 117 16.55 -20.88 7.83
C GLY A 117 16.68 -22.28 7.23
#